data_AF-I9WB83-F1
#
_entry.id   AF-I9WB83-F1
#
_cell.length_a   1.000
_cell.length_b   1.000
_cell.length_c   1.000
_cell.angle_alpha   90.00
_cell.angle_beta   90.00
_cell.angle_gamma   90.00
#
_symmetry.space_group_name_H-M   'P 1'
#
loop_
_entity.id
_entity.type
_entity.pdbx_description
1 polymer ?
#
loop_
_entity_poly.entity_id
_entity_poly.type
_entity_poly.pdbx_seq_one_letter_code
_entity_poly.pdbx_strand_id
1 'polypeptide(L)'
;MLLRWISRGAPRFAVCLAILSGAQALPAADFAKSPDHRHVAKIVEIGAGDENGSGSQALVLSDRKSGRERQLFVSKWSDDPHRNLTNLSNPVFSLNGDSLYFSSSDAAPTSGAVHRYDLKNNSVRFVHNGVALRVMRTGPYRGDLLVQVHRYYDRPTGGSYNPVLLVKPNGHDALIVPGSEKDDGEMAIDPWLAQKGWRAW
;
A
#
# COMPACT_ATOMS: atom_id res chain seq x y z
N MET A 1 5.80 -46.56 64.64
CA MET A 1 4.41 -46.16 64.38
C MET A 1 4.43 -45.17 63.22
N LEU A 2 3.91 -45.60 62.07
CA LEU A 2 3.88 -44.89 60.79
C LEU A 2 3.00 -43.63 60.88
N LEU A 3 3.46 -42.50 60.32
CA LEU A 3 2.56 -41.52 59.70
C LEU A 3 3.24 -40.86 58.49
N ARG A 4 2.89 -41.37 57.31
CA ARG A 4 2.92 -40.68 56.01
C ARG A 4 1.96 -39.50 56.06
N TRP A 5 2.30 -38.34 55.51
CA TRP A 5 1.31 -37.44 54.86
C TRP A 5 1.97 -36.49 53.84
N ILE A 6 1.72 -36.82 52.57
CA ILE A 6 1.37 -35.97 51.40
C ILE A 6 2.20 -34.70 51.09
N SER A 7 3.05 -34.81 50.06
CA SER A 7 3.61 -33.69 49.30
C SER A 7 2.52 -33.00 48.47
N ARG A 8 2.27 -31.71 48.71
CA ARG A 8 1.46 -30.85 47.82
C ARG A 8 2.38 -30.26 46.76
N GLY A 9 2.08 -30.54 45.49
CA GLY A 9 2.76 -29.96 44.34
C GLY A 9 2.50 -28.46 44.23
N ALA A 10 3.56 -27.68 44.02
CA ALA A 10 3.47 -26.28 43.65
C ALA A 10 3.23 -26.17 42.13
N PRO A 11 2.26 -25.36 41.66
CA PRO A 11 2.12 -25.09 40.24
C PRO A 11 3.25 -24.17 39.79
N ARG A 12 4.03 -24.62 38.80
CA ARG A 12 4.94 -23.78 38.04
C ARG A 12 4.11 -22.83 37.19
N PHE A 13 4.06 -21.56 37.56
CA PHE A 13 3.58 -20.50 36.67
C PHE A 13 4.60 -20.32 35.55
N ALA A 14 4.34 -20.95 34.40
CA ALA A 14 5.00 -20.60 33.16
C ALA A 14 4.44 -19.24 32.71
N VAL A 15 5.24 -18.20 32.87
CA VAL A 15 4.99 -16.91 32.21
C VAL A 15 5.29 -17.13 30.73
N CYS A 16 4.25 -17.42 29.94
CA CYS A 16 4.35 -17.34 28.48
C CYS A 16 4.44 -15.86 28.12
N LEU A 17 5.66 -15.42 27.82
CA LEU A 17 5.94 -14.16 27.16
C LEU A 17 5.28 -14.21 25.77
N ALA A 18 4.11 -13.60 25.63
CA ALA A 18 3.48 -13.41 24.34
C ALA A 18 4.33 -12.39 23.56
N ILE A 19 5.11 -12.88 22.61
CA ILE A 19 5.75 -12.03 21.61
C ILE A 19 4.60 -11.43 20.80
N LEU A 20 4.36 -10.14 20.98
CA LEU A 20 3.55 -9.34 20.07
C LEU A 20 4.24 -9.39 18.70
N SER A 21 3.81 -10.31 17.85
CA SER A 21 4.15 -10.31 16.44
C SER A 21 3.53 -9.04 15.85
N GLY A 22 4.34 -8.00 15.68
CA GLY A 22 3.95 -6.84 14.89
C GLY A 22 3.49 -7.32 13.52
N ALA A 23 2.30 -6.89 13.10
CA ALA A 23 1.84 -7.06 11.74
C ALA A 23 2.86 -6.35 10.83
N GLN A 24 3.73 -7.11 10.18
CA GLN A 24 4.54 -6.58 9.11
C GLN A 24 3.59 -6.33 7.94
N ALA A 25 3.45 -5.07 7.55
CA ALA A 25 2.88 -4.71 6.26
C ALA A 25 3.55 -5.57 5.19
N LEU A 26 2.78 -6.08 4.23
CA LEU A 26 3.34 -6.81 3.09
C LEU A 26 4.49 -5.98 2.49
N PRO A 27 5.64 -6.60 2.14
CA PRO A 27 6.71 -5.87 1.50
C PRO A 27 6.14 -5.19 0.26
N ALA A 28 6.34 -3.87 0.15
CA ALA A 28 5.93 -3.12 -1.03
C ALA A 28 6.48 -3.84 -2.26
N ALA A 29 5.60 -4.22 -3.19
CA ALA A 29 6.08 -4.72 -4.46
C ALA A 29 6.74 -3.52 -5.15
N ASP A 30 8.05 -3.52 -5.31
CA ASP A 30 8.77 -2.43 -6.02
C ASP A 30 8.56 -2.51 -7.54
N PHE A 31 7.65 -3.35 -8.01
CA PHE A 31 7.33 -3.48 -9.42
C PHE A 31 5.86 -3.85 -9.67
N ALA A 32 5.38 -3.49 -10.86
CA ALA A 32 4.10 -3.94 -11.39
C ALA A 32 4.21 -4.37 -12.86
N LYS A 33 3.37 -5.32 -13.26
CA LYS A 33 3.26 -5.77 -14.65
C LYS A 33 2.09 -5.07 -15.33
N SER A 34 2.27 -4.63 -16.57
CA SER A 34 1.18 -4.05 -17.34
C SER A 34 0.11 -5.10 -17.66
N PRO A 35 -1.16 -4.69 -17.88
CA PRO A 35 -2.26 -5.62 -18.17
C PRO A 35 -2.04 -6.44 -19.45
N ASP A 36 -1.33 -5.89 -20.42
CA ASP A 36 -0.96 -6.56 -21.67
C ASP A 36 0.33 -7.40 -21.56
N HIS A 37 0.93 -7.47 -20.37
CA HIS A 37 2.17 -8.16 -20.07
C HIS A 37 3.38 -7.73 -20.91
N ARG A 38 3.34 -6.57 -21.55
CA ARG A 38 4.45 -6.03 -22.35
C ARG A 38 5.46 -5.24 -21.53
N HIS A 39 5.02 -4.59 -20.47
CA HIS A 39 5.84 -3.70 -19.67
C HIS A 39 5.90 -4.14 -18.20
N VAL A 40 6.98 -3.72 -17.54
CA VAL A 40 7.12 -3.76 -16.09
C VAL A 40 7.47 -2.35 -15.63
N ALA A 41 6.70 -1.82 -14.69
CA ALA A 41 7.09 -0.62 -13.96
C ALA A 41 7.89 -1.05 -12.73
N LYS A 42 8.97 -0.34 -12.40
CA LYS A 42 9.80 -0.57 -11.23
C LYS A 42 10.12 0.74 -10.55
N ILE A 43 10.23 0.69 -9.23
CA ILE A 43 10.87 1.74 -8.45
C ILE A 43 12.28 1.27 -8.17
N VAL A 44 13.26 2.11 -8.46
CA VAL A 44 14.69 1.78 -8.34
C VAL A 44 15.43 2.89 -7.62
N GLU A 45 16.36 2.52 -6.75
CA GLU A 45 17.36 3.43 -6.22
C GLU A 45 18.34 3.82 -7.34
N ILE A 46 18.60 5.11 -7.50
CA ILE A 46 19.50 5.66 -8.53
C ILE A 46 20.65 6.48 -7.93
N GLY A 47 20.67 6.68 -6.62
CA GLY A 47 21.71 7.42 -5.92
C GLY A 47 21.34 7.71 -4.47
N ALA A 48 22.21 8.44 -3.76
CA ALA A 48 21.94 8.83 -2.37
C ALA A 48 20.83 9.89 -2.23
N GLY A 49 20.56 10.65 -3.30
CA GLY A 49 19.66 11.81 -3.25
C GLY A 49 20.23 12.98 -2.43
N ASP A 50 19.41 14.01 -2.23
CA ASP A 50 19.64 15.08 -1.26
C ASP A 50 19.15 14.69 0.15
N GLU A 51 19.31 15.59 1.12
CA GLU A 51 18.90 15.37 2.52
C GLU A 51 17.41 15.06 2.70
N ASN A 52 16.58 15.40 1.71
CA ASN A 52 15.14 15.17 1.71
C ASN A 52 14.72 14.00 0.81
N GLY A 53 15.69 13.27 0.22
CA GLY A 53 15.45 12.14 -0.67
C GLY A 53 15.10 12.50 -2.11
N SER A 54 15.27 13.76 -2.54
CA SER A 54 15.16 14.09 -3.96
C SER A 54 16.32 13.44 -4.71
N GLY A 55 16.05 12.82 -5.86
CA GLY A 55 17.10 12.20 -6.65
C GLY A 55 17.59 10.83 -6.15
N SER A 56 17.03 10.28 -5.06
CA SER A 56 17.40 8.95 -4.58
C SER A 56 16.77 7.83 -5.40
N GLN A 57 15.55 8.01 -5.89
CA GLN A 57 14.78 6.98 -6.57
C GLN A 57 14.26 7.42 -7.94
N ALA A 58 13.88 6.46 -8.78
CA ALA A 58 13.15 6.71 -10.01
C ALA A 58 12.03 5.69 -10.23
N LEU A 59 10.95 6.12 -10.88
CA LEU A 59 10.00 5.22 -11.52
C LEU A 59 10.50 4.93 -12.94
N VAL A 60 10.71 3.65 -13.25
CA VAL A 60 11.24 3.16 -14.51
C VAL A 60 10.24 2.22 -15.17
N LEU A 61 10.09 2.33 -16.49
CA LEU A 61 9.30 1.43 -17.32
C LEU A 61 10.22 0.59 -18.20
N SER A 62 10.20 -0.73 -18.03
CA SER A 62 10.97 -1.68 -18.84
C SER A 62 10.06 -2.40 -19.84
N ASP A 63 10.41 -2.42 -21.11
CA ASP A 63 9.79 -3.28 -22.13
C ASP A 63 10.33 -4.70 -22.00
N ARG A 64 9.44 -5.69 -21.82
CA ARG A 64 9.83 -7.07 -21.51
C ARG A 64 10.42 -7.82 -22.71
N LYS A 65 10.15 -7.37 -23.94
CA LYS A 65 10.62 -8.06 -25.15
C LYS A 65 12.02 -7.60 -25.55
N SER A 66 12.24 -6.30 -25.52
CA SER A 66 13.48 -5.65 -25.93
C SER A 66 14.45 -5.41 -24.79
N GLY A 67 13.97 -5.42 -23.54
CA GLY A 67 14.76 -5.04 -22.36
C GLY A 67 15.04 -3.54 -22.28
N ARG A 68 14.49 -2.72 -23.18
CA ARG A 68 14.68 -1.26 -23.13
C ARG A 68 13.98 -0.67 -21.91
N GLU A 69 14.69 0.19 -21.21
CA GLU A 69 14.17 0.91 -20.06
C GLU A 69 13.97 2.40 -20.38
N ARG A 70 12.91 2.97 -19.80
CA ARG A 70 12.61 4.40 -19.84
C ARG A 70 12.42 4.88 -18.41
N GLN A 71 13.25 5.80 -17.97
CA GLN A 71 13.00 6.56 -16.75
C GLN A 71 11.79 7.48 -16.96
N LEU A 72 10.76 7.33 -16.14
CA LEU A 72 9.53 8.10 -16.22
C LEU A 72 9.65 9.42 -15.45
N PHE A 73 10.16 9.35 -14.22
CA PHE A 73 10.53 10.50 -13.40
C PHE A 73 11.48 10.07 -12.27
N VAL A 74 12.07 11.06 -11.61
CA VAL A 74 12.99 10.93 -10.47
C VAL A 74 12.31 11.50 -9.23
N SER A 75 12.57 10.91 -8.07
CA SER A 75 12.01 11.36 -6.80
C SER A 75 12.32 12.83 -6.56
N LYS A 76 11.35 13.56 -6.02
CA LYS A 76 11.45 15.00 -5.80
C LYS A 76 10.69 15.39 -4.56
N TRP A 77 11.40 16.00 -3.63
CA TRP A 77 10.81 16.53 -2.42
C TRP A 77 9.98 17.81 -2.69
N SER A 78 8.97 18.01 -1.85
CA SER A 78 8.18 19.25 -1.81
C SER A 78 7.56 19.43 -0.42
N ASP A 79 7.48 20.67 0.05
CA ASP A 79 6.71 21.05 1.25
C ASP A 79 5.20 20.84 1.11
N ASP A 80 4.67 20.73 -0.11
CA ASP A 80 3.27 20.39 -0.38
C ASP A 80 3.14 18.86 -0.41
N PRO A 81 2.43 18.24 0.56
CA PRO A 81 2.21 16.80 0.61
C PRO A 81 1.73 16.20 -0.71
N HIS A 82 0.86 16.93 -1.43
CA HIS A 82 0.26 16.45 -2.67
C HIS A 82 1.23 16.53 -3.86
N ARG A 83 2.39 17.17 -3.69
CA ARG A 83 3.46 17.28 -4.70
C ARG A 83 4.74 16.56 -4.30
N ASN A 84 4.82 16.02 -3.08
CA ASN A 84 5.98 15.30 -2.61
C ASN A 84 6.04 13.91 -3.27
N LEU A 85 7.15 13.65 -3.97
CA LEU A 85 7.44 12.43 -4.72
C LEU A 85 8.71 11.74 -4.20
N THR A 86 8.95 11.73 -2.89
CA THR A 86 10.03 10.95 -2.25
C THR A 86 9.51 9.62 -1.72
N ASN A 87 10.44 8.70 -1.38
CA ASN A 87 10.16 7.36 -0.84
C ASN A 87 9.02 6.66 -1.59
N LEU A 88 9.23 6.54 -2.90
CA LEU A 88 8.30 5.97 -3.85
C LEU A 88 8.09 4.49 -3.53
N SER A 89 6.84 4.02 -3.61
CA SER A 89 6.49 2.62 -3.41
C SER A 89 5.24 2.20 -4.19
N ASN A 90 4.95 0.89 -4.22
CA ASN A 90 3.70 0.30 -4.69
C ASN A 90 3.23 0.81 -6.07
N PRO A 91 4.05 0.69 -7.14
CA PRO A 91 3.58 0.98 -8.48
C PRO A 91 2.47 -0.01 -8.85
N VAL A 92 1.40 0.45 -9.49
CA VAL A 92 0.29 -0.37 -9.99
C VAL A 92 -0.19 0.18 -11.32
N PHE A 93 -0.32 -0.65 -12.36
CA PHE A 93 -0.86 -0.18 -13.63
C PHE A 93 -2.37 0.06 -13.55
N SER A 94 -2.83 1.12 -14.21
CA SER A 94 -4.24 1.35 -14.49
C SER A 94 -4.86 0.17 -15.23
N LEU A 95 -6.19 0.17 -15.30
CA LEU A 95 -6.96 -0.89 -15.95
C LEU A 95 -6.50 -1.20 -17.38
N ASN A 96 -6.21 -0.15 -18.15
CA ASN A 96 -5.85 -0.22 -19.56
C ASN A 96 -4.33 -0.12 -19.79
N GLY A 97 -3.55 0.06 -18.71
CA GLY A 97 -2.10 0.20 -18.80
C GLY A 97 -1.61 1.54 -19.36
N ASP A 98 -2.49 2.55 -19.47
CA ASP A 98 -2.16 3.89 -19.96
C ASP A 98 -1.51 4.81 -18.90
N SER A 99 -1.49 4.35 -17.66
CA SER A 99 -1.01 5.11 -16.51
C SER A 99 -0.59 4.20 -15.37
N LEU A 100 0.20 4.74 -14.45
CA LEU A 100 0.71 4.07 -13.27
C LEU A 100 0.24 4.82 -12.03
N TYR A 101 -0.35 4.12 -11.08
CA TYR A 101 -0.46 4.59 -9.71
C TYR A 101 0.81 4.24 -8.95
N PHE A 102 1.17 5.04 -7.96
CA PHE A 102 2.26 4.75 -7.03
C PHE A 102 2.04 5.56 -5.76
N SER A 103 2.72 5.18 -4.68
CA SER A 103 2.67 5.87 -3.40
C SER A 103 3.97 6.65 -3.15
N SER A 104 3.90 7.75 -2.43
CA SER A 104 5.04 8.40 -1.79
C SER A 104 4.86 8.41 -0.28
N SER A 105 5.93 8.07 0.44
CA SER A 105 6.00 8.15 1.90
C SER A 105 6.72 9.45 2.29
N ASP A 106 6.30 10.11 3.36
CA ASP A 106 6.72 11.48 3.76
C ASP A 106 6.01 12.64 3.05
N ALA A 107 4.90 12.36 2.35
CA ALA A 107 3.98 13.41 1.93
C ALA A 107 3.39 14.15 3.15
N ALA A 108 2.95 13.44 4.21
CA ALA A 108 2.47 14.04 5.44
C ALA A 108 2.89 13.24 6.68
N PRO A 109 2.96 13.85 7.89
CA PRO A 109 3.37 13.16 9.12
C PRO A 109 2.51 11.96 9.51
N THR A 110 1.27 11.88 8.98
CA THR A 110 0.27 10.89 9.37
C THR A 110 -0.24 10.04 8.21
N SER A 111 0.20 10.28 6.97
CA SER A 111 -0.20 9.44 5.81
C SER A 111 0.71 9.67 4.59
N GLY A 112 0.96 8.60 3.83
CA GLY A 112 1.50 8.70 2.47
C GLY A 112 0.52 9.35 1.48
N ALA A 113 0.95 9.49 0.23
CA ALA A 113 0.12 10.00 -0.86
C ALA A 113 0.15 9.08 -2.07
N VAL A 114 -1.01 8.89 -2.70
CA VAL A 114 -1.17 8.18 -3.97
C VAL A 114 -1.16 9.17 -5.11
N HIS A 115 -0.30 8.89 -6.09
CA HIS A 115 -0.15 9.65 -7.31
C HIS A 115 -0.48 8.80 -8.53
N ARG A 116 -0.74 9.46 -9.65
CA ARG A 116 -0.91 8.83 -10.97
C ARG A 116 0.05 9.48 -11.96
N TYR A 117 0.88 8.66 -12.59
CA TYR A 117 1.69 9.01 -13.75
C TYR A 117 0.95 8.66 -15.03
N ASP A 118 0.71 9.65 -15.89
CA ASP A 118 0.14 9.47 -17.23
C ASP A 118 1.27 9.17 -18.23
N LEU A 119 1.24 7.97 -18.85
CA LEU A 119 2.31 7.54 -19.75
C LEU A 119 2.31 8.29 -21.09
N LYS A 120 1.16 8.82 -21.51
CA LYS A 120 1.01 9.58 -22.75
C LYS A 120 1.49 11.02 -22.57
N ASN A 121 1.06 11.65 -21.48
CA ASN A 121 1.31 13.07 -21.22
C ASN A 121 2.59 13.31 -20.42
N ASN A 122 3.25 12.26 -19.92
CA ASN A 122 4.48 12.34 -19.13
C ASN A 122 4.31 13.27 -17.91
N SER A 123 3.20 13.12 -17.20
CA SER A 123 2.82 13.98 -16.09
C SER A 123 2.39 13.19 -14.86
N VAL A 124 2.71 13.73 -13.69
CA VAL A 124 2.27 13.20 -12.39
C VAL A 124 1.16 14.09 -11.85
N ARG A 125 0.14 13.47 -11.25
CA ARG A 125 -0.83 14.18 -10.42
C ARG A 125 -1.17 13.40 -9.17
N PHE A 126 -1.53 14.13 -8.12
CA PHE A 126 -2.14 13.56 -6.92
C PHE A 126 -3.49 12.89 -7.24
N VAL A 127 -3.81 11.84 -6.48
CA VAL A 127 -5.07 11.11 -6.55
C VAL A 127 -5.76 11.10 -5.19
N HIS A 128 -5.08 10.63 -4.15
CA HIS A 128 -5.67 10.44 -2.83
C HIS A 128 -4.59 10.30 -1.76
N ASN A 129 -4.91 10.58 -0.49
CA ASN A 129 -4.02 10.24 0.62
C ASN A 129 -4.04 8.73 0.88
N GLY A 130 -2.91 8.14 1.28
CA GLY A 130 -2.79 6.72 1.59
C GLY A 130 -1.79 5.97 0.72
N VAL A 131 -1.99 4.65 0.61
CA VAL A 131 -1.12 3.72 -0.10
C VAL A 131 -1.92 3.00 -1.18
N ALA A 132 -1.42 3.02 -2.43
CA ALA A 132 -2.01 2.28 -3.53
C ALA A 132 -1.78 0.78 -3.35
N LEU A 133 -2.86 -0.01 -3.34
CA LEU A 133 -2.77 -1.46 -3.18
C LEU A 133 -2.91 -2.19 -4.51
N ARG A 134 -4.07 -2.05 -5.16
CA ARG A 134 -4.46 -2.84 -6.36
C ARG A 134 -5.48 -2.07 -7.19
N VAL A 135 -5.58 -2.35 -8.49
CA VAL A 135 -6.68 -1.83 -9.32
C VAL A 135 -7.73 -2.92 -9.49
N MET A 136 -9.01 -2.55 -9.41
CA MET A 136 -10.13 -3.45 -9.68
C MET A 136 -10.18 -3.82 -11.16
N ARG A 137 -10.22 -5.12 -11.47
CA ARG A 137 -10.12 -5.64 -12.85
C ARG A 137 -11.43 -6.15 -13.40
N THR A 138 -12.33 -6.51 -12.50
CA THR A 138 -13.65 -7.10 -12.78
C THR A 138 -14.67 -6.54 -11.79
N GLY A 139 -15.96 -6.79 -12.05
CA GLY A 139 -17.05 -6.27 -11.23
C GLY A 139 -17.43 -4.82 -11.55
N PRO A 140 -18.38 -4.25 -10.79
CA PRO A 140 -18.96 -2.93 -11.05
C PRO A 140 -17.97 -1.78 -10.81
N TYR A 141 -16.92 -2.00 -10.03
CA TYR A 141 -15.88 -1.02 -9.71
C TYR A 141 -14.65 -1.16 -10.60
N ARG A 142 -14.76 -1.86 -11.74
CA ARG A 142 -13.63 -2.10 -12.66
C ARG A 142 -12.98 -0.77 -13.06
N GLY A 143 -11.69 -0.63 -12.76
CA GLY A 143 -10.88 0.56 -12.99
C GLY A 143 -10.66 1.46 -11.79
N ASP A 144 -11.42 1.26 -10.71
CA ASP A 144 -11.18 1.94 -9.44
C ASP A 144 -9.97 1.35 -8.72
N LEU A 145 -9.34 2.18 -7.90
CA LEU A 145 -8.14 1.87 -7.14
C LEU A 145 -8.52 1.49 -5.70
N LEU A 146 -7.94 0.41 -5.20
CA LEU A 146 -7.96 0.09 -3.77
C LEU A 146 -6.82 0.85 -3.08
N VAL A 147 -7.18 1.73 -2.15
CA VAL A 147 -6.25 2.58 -1.40
C VAL A 147 -6.41 2.31 0.08
N GLN A 148 -5.32 1.95 0.76
CA GLN A 148 -5.32 1.92 2.23
C GLN A 148 -5.08 3.33 2.76
N VAL A 149 -5.90 3.77 3.69
CA VAL A 149 -5.79 5.11 4.30
C VAL A 149 -5.59 4.98 5.80
N HIS A 150 -4.88 5.92 6.41
CA HIS A 150 -4.79 6.01 7.88
C HIS A 150 -5.93 6.89 8.40
N ARG A 151 -6.71 6.39 9.38
CA ARG A 151 -7.82 7.13 10.02
C ARG A 151 -7.75 7.00 11.54
N TYR A 152 -8.48 7.88 12.22
CA TYR A 152 -8.62 7.88 13.68
C TYR A 152 -10.07 7.65 14.07
N TYR A 153 -10.30 6.90 15.14
CA TYR A 153 -11.63 6.80 15.73
C TYR A 153 -11.96 8.08 16.50
N ASP A 154 -13.24 8.46 16.47
CA ASP A 154 -13.74 9.53 17.31
C ASP A 154 -13.63 9.16 18.80
N ARG A 155 -13.64 10.19 19.65
CA ARG A 155 -13.69 9.98 21.11
C ARG A 155 -15.08 9.47 21.53
N PRO A 156 -15.18 8.65 22.61
CA PRO A 156 -14.11 8.28 23.55
C PRO A 156 -13.26 7.08 23.12
N THR A 157 -13.60 6.40 22.03
CA THR A 157 -12.89 5.20 21.56
C THR A 157 -11.41 5.50 21.36
N GLY A 158 -11.10 6.56 20.60
CA GLY A 158 -9.71 6.92 20.27
C GLY A 158 -8.96 5.83 19.50
N GLY A 159 -7.68 6.07 19.22
CA GLY A 159 -6.86 5.17 18.41
C GLY A 159 -6.99 5.41 16.90
N SER A 160 -6.24 4.63 16.13
CA SER A 160 -6.24 4.67 14.67
C SER A 160 -6.67 3.33 14.08
N TYR A 161 -6.93 3.33 12.77
CA TYR A 161 -7.23 2.16 11.96
C TYR A 161 -6.90 2.45 10.49
N ASN A 162 -6.77 1.40 9.67
CA ASN A 162 -6.32 1.52 8.28
C ASN A 162 -7.31 0.92 7.27
N PRO A 163 -8.47 1.55 7.05
CA PRO A 163 -9.47 1.03 6.12
C PRO A 163 -8.98 1.09 4.68
N VAL A 164 -9.58 0.24 3.84
CA VAL A 164 -9.36 0.26 2.40
C VAL A 164 -10.54 0.94 1.73
N LEU A 165 -10.24 1.95 0.93
CA LEU A 165 -11.21 2.66 0.11
C LEU A 165 -11.14 2.17 -1.32
N LEU A 166 -12.29 2.10 -1.99
CA LEU A 166 -12.33 2.20 -3.45
C LEU A 166 -12.30 3.67 -3.84
N VAL A 167 -11.30 4.05 -4.62
CA VAL A 167 -11.05 5.41 -5.08
C VAL A 167 -11.14 5.42 -6.60
N LYS A 168 -11.99 6.27 -7.16
CA LYS A 168 -12.12 6.44 -8.60
C LYS A 168 -10.83 7.04 -9.18
N PRO A 169 -10.54 6.85 -10.49
CA PRO A 169 -9.36 7.46 -11.11
C PRO A 169 -9.26 8.98 -10.95
N ASN A 170 -10.38 9.68 -10.77
CA ASN A 170 -10.41 11.13 -10.52
C ASN A 170 -10.12 11.53 -9.07
N GLY A 171 -9.88 10.57 -8.17
CA GLY A 171 -9.54 10.81 -6.76
C GLY A 171 -10.74 10.83 -5.81
N HIS A 172 -11.97 10.63 -6.30
CA HIS A 172 -13.13 10.57 -5.42
C HIS A 172 -13.35 9.18 -4.84
N ASP A 173 -13.61 9.12 -3.54
CA ASP A 173 -14.03 7.91 -2.85
C ASP A 173 -15.35 7.38 -3.41
N ALA A 174 -15.42 6.08 -3.63
CA ALA A 174 -16.62 5.36 -4.00
C ALA A 174 -17.25 4.67 -2.78
N LEU A 175 -16.44 3.94 -1.99
CA LEU A 175 -16.88 3.23 -0.79
C LEU A 175 -15.71 2.72 0.06
N ILE A 176 -16.00 2.37 1.32
CA ILE A 176 -15.09 1.59 2.18
C ILE A 176 -15.30 0.10 1.92
N VAL A 177 -14.22 -0.65 1.71
CA VAL A 177 -14.26 -2.11 1.54
C VAL A 177 -14.83 -2.74 2.82
N PRO A 178 -15.91 -3.53 2.74
CA PRO A 178 -16.52 -4.16 3.91
C PRO A 178 -15.52 -4.97 4.74
N GLY A 179 -15.51 -4.75 6.06
CA GLY A 179 -14.64 -5.45 7.00
C GLY A 179 -13.20 -4.92 7.06
N SER A 180 -12.86 -3.87 6.30
CA SER A 180 -11.52 -3.26 6.33
C SER A 180 -11.32 -2.23 7.45
N GLU A 181 -12.36 -1.86 8.20
CA GLU A 181 -12.31 -0.81 9.24
C GLU A 181 -11.59 -1.27 10.51
N LYS A 182 -10.29 -1.56 10.38
CA LYS A 182 -9.39 -2.09 11.40
C LYS A 182 -7.93 -1.82 10.97
N ASP A 183 -6.97 -2.09 11.85
CA ASP A 183 -5.55 -1.80 11.59
C ASP A 183 -4.97 -2.55 10.38
N ASP A 184 -5.41 -3.79 10.16
CA ASP A 184 -5.00 -4.65 9.06
C ASP A 184 -6.07 -4.66 7.94
N GLY A 185 -6.66 -3.50 7.62
CA GLY A 185 -7.80 -3.41 6.71
C GLY A 185 -7.60 -4.05 5.34
N GLU A 186 -6.36 -4.10 4.84
CA GLU A 186 -6.00 -4.79 3.59
C GLU A 186 -6.34 -6.28 3.58
N MET A 187 -6.35 -6.94 4.75
CA MET A 187 -6.70 -8.35 4.89
C MET A 187 -8.17 -8.64 4.56
N ALA A 188 -9.03 -7.61 4.51
CA ALA A 188 -10.43 -7.76 4.11
C ALA A 188 -10.63 -7.81 2.59
N ILE A 189 -9.64 -7.40 1.79
CA ILE A 189 -9.76 -7.32 0.32
C ILE A 189 -10.03 -8.70 -0.28
N ASP A 190 -9.16 -9.68 -0.01
CA ASP A 190 -9.25 -10.98 -0.66
C ASP A 190 -10.53 -11.77 -0.31
N PRO A 191 -10.97 -11.84 0.96
CA PRO A 191 -12.27 -12.42 1.31
C PRO A 191 -13.44 -11.72 0.61
N TRP A 192 -13.43 -10.38 0.56
CA TRP A 192 -14.49 -9.61 -0.07
C TRP A 192 -14.55 -9.84 -1.59
N LEU A 193 -13.40 -9.82 -2.26
CA LEU A 193 -13.30 -10.11 -3.70
C LEU A 193 -13.76 -11.55 -4.00
N ALA A 194 -13.32 -12.52 -3.20
CA ALA A 194 -13.69 -13.93 -3.37
C ALA A 194 -15.20 -14.15 -3.22
N GLN A 195 -15.84 -13.54 -2.20
CA GLN A 195 -17.28 -13.62 -1.98
C GLN A 195 -18.08 -13.10 -3.19
N LYS A 196 -17.55 -12.10 -3.90
CA LYS A 196 -18.21 -11.47 -5.05
C LYS A 196 -17.82 -12.07 -6.40
N GLY A 197 -16.82 -12.96 -6.45
CA GLY A 197 -16.24 -13.44 -7.70
C GLY A 197 -15.50 -12.35 -8.48
N TRP A 198 -14.95 -11.36 -7.79
CA TRP A 198 -14.19 -10.26 -8.39
C TRP A 198 -12.69 -10.46 -8.25
N ARG A 199 -11.92 -9.64 -8.97
CA ARG A 199 -10.46 -9.68 -9.00
C ARG A 199 -9.88 -8.29 -9.05
N ALA A 200 -8.76 -8.09 -8.34
CA ALA A 200 -7.96 -6.88 -8.35
C ALA A 200 -6.47 -7.24 -8.31
N TRP A 201 -5.65 -6.47 -9.03
CA TRP A 201 -4.18 -6.54 -9.02
C TRP A 201 -3.59 -5.28 -9.63
#